data_AF-A0A949H0H8-F1
#
_entry.id   AF-A0A949H0H8-F1
#
_cell.length_a   1.000
_cell.length_b   1.000
_cell.length_c   1.000
_cell.angle_alpha   90.00
_cell.angle_beta   90.00
_cell.angle_gamma   90.00
#
_symmetry.space_group_name_H-M   'P 1'
#
loop_
_entity.id
_entity.type
_entity.pdbx_description
1 polymer ?
#
loop_
_entity_poly.entity_id
_entity_poly.type
_entity_poly.pdbx_seq_one_letter_code
_entity_poly.pdbx_strand_id
1 'polypeptide(L)'
;MTRYLILAGALLAATGCAANPEPEAAPAAPAPTAGAISLKPAPAPALNLRASSQWVADERLLPQRPILALVSSGGSVNAPAGLSATCSADTGAITARLGRQPADRKGQSATYQMRVMGKTRSLEGRFEAAARASDAEFVFSLSAAELREMAGAESVIFITDKGDPTWAFVRDPSTQVSSPHIASLKALPAEASAFLGFCNPK
;
A
#
# COMPACT_ATOMS: atom_id res chain seq x y z
N MET A 1 23.32 -28.16 -57.04
CA MET A 1 22.94 -29.20 -56.06
C MET A 1 21.42 -29.31 -56.00
N THR A 2 20.94 -30.48 -55.61
CA THR A 2 19.61 -31.11 -55.79
C THR A 2 18.37 -30.32 -55.32
N ARG A 3 17.21 -30.56 -55.96
CA ARG A 3 15.84 -30.13 -55.58
C ARG A 3 15.09 -31.23 -54.79
N TYR A 4 14.27 -30.84 -53.79
CA TYR A 4 13.05 -31.56 -53.30
C TYR A 4 12.18 -30.55 -52.51
N LEU A 5 10.83 -30.45 -52.52
CA LEU A 5 9.73 -30.84 -53.44
C LEU A 5 8.55 -31.66 -52.82
N ILE A 6 7.71 -30.96 -52.02
CA ILE A 6 6.24 -31.11 -51.84
C ILE A 6 5.66 -32.36 -51.08
N LEU A 7 4.45 -32.17 -50.52
CA LEU A 7 3.38 -33.10 -50.07
C LEU A 7 3.45 -33.67 -48.63
N ALA A 8 2.35 -34.10 -47.99
CA ALA A 8 0.90 -33.74 -47.99
C ALA A 8 0.14 -34.66 -47.00
N GLY A 9 -1.14 -34.36 -46.69
CA GLY A 9 -2.11 -35.30 -46.09
C GLY A 9 -2.79 -34.76 -44.81
N ALA A 10 -4.12 -34.65 -44.65
CA ALA A 10 -5.27 -35.52 -44.99
C ALA A 10 -5.37 -36.76 -44.06
N LEU A 11 -6.53 -37.24 -43.57
CA LEU A 11 -7.94 -36.80 -43.54
C LEU A 11 -8.73 -37.81 -42.65
N LEU A 12 -10.01 -37.53 -42.32
CA LEU A 12 -11.04 -38.52 -41.86
C LEU A 12 -10.87 -39.10 -40.43
N ALA A 13 -11.88 -39.66 -39.75
CA ALA A 13 -13.23 -40.08 -40.20
C ALA A 13 -14.35 -39.82 -39.17
N ALA A 14 -15.60 -40.15 -39.52
CA ALA A 14 -16.83 -39.90 -38.75
C ALA A 14 -17.66 -41.19 -38.50
N THR A 15 -18.87 -41.03 -37.91
CA THR A 15 -19.95 -42.05 -37.69
C THR A 15 -19.72 -43.07 -36.55
N GLY A 16 -20.72 -43.58 -35.82
CA GLY A 16 -22.17 -43.29 -35.76
C GLY A 16 -22.96 -44.36 -34.95
N CYS A 17 -24.25 -44.09 -34.62
CA CYS A 17 -25.27 -45.02 -34.03
C CYS A 17 -25.00 -45.58 -32.60
N ALA A 18 -25.95 -46.04 -31.77
CA ALA A 18 -27.41 -46.23 -31.86
C ALA A 18 -28.09 -45.97 -30.47
N ALA A 19 -29.41 -46.23 -30.31
CA ALA A 19 -30.20 -45.93 -29.10
C ALA A 19 -31.02 -47.13 -28.54
N ASN A 20 -31.61 -46.94 -27.35
CA ASN A 20 -32.66 -47.71 -26.63
C ASN A 20 -32.24 -48.99 -25.83
N PRO A 21 -32.99 -49.43 -24.78
CA PRO A 21 -34.06 -48.76 -24.01
C PRO A 21 -33.85 -48.79 -22.45
N GLU A 22 -34.81 -48.22 -21.70
CA GLU A 22 -34.88 -48.15 -20.22
C GLU A 22 -35.55 -49.39 -19.58
N PRO A 23 -35.27 -49.71 -18.29
CA PRO A 23 -36.39 -49.90 -17.34
C PRO A 23 -36.14 -49.42 -15.87
N GLU A 24 -37.04 -48.53 -15.42
CA GLU A 24 -37.64 -48.34 -14.09
C GLU A 24 -37.13 -49.11 -12.83
N ALA A 25 -36.63 -48.37 -11.82
CA ALA A 25 -36.71 -48.69 -10.38
C ALA A 25 -36.38 -47.44 -9.51
N ALA A 26 -36.93 -47.36 -8.27
CA ALA A 26 -37.03 -46.12 -7.49
C ALA A 26 -35.91 -45.92 -6.41
N PRO A 27 -36.02 -44.99 -5.42
CA PRO A 27 -35.03 -43.91 -5.25
C PRO A 27 -34.02 -44.13 -4.10
N ALA A 28 -32.84 -43.50 -4.23
CA ALA A 28 -31.92 -43.25 -3.12
C ALA A 28 -31.33 -41.84 -3.24
N ALA A 29 -31.53 -41.01 -2.21
CA ALA A 29 -31.00 -39.65 -2.19
C ALA A 29 -29.47 -39.66 -1.98
N PRO A 30 -28.68 -38.97 -2.83
CA PRO A 30 -27.27 -38.72 -2.51
C PRO A 30 -27.19 -37.75 -1.33
N ALA A 31 -26.42 -38.11 -0.31
CA ALA A 31 -26.24 -37.30 0.89
C ALA A 31 -25.71 -35.89 0.55
N PRO A 32 -26.10 -34.84 1.30
CA PRO A 32 -25.51 -33.53 1.14
C PRO A 32 -24.02 -33.64 1.50
N THR A 33 -23.17 -33.57 0.48
CA THR A 33 -21.72 -33.47 0.69
C THR A 33 -21.48 -32.13 1.36
N ALA A 34 -21.17 -32.16 2.66
CA ALA A 34 -20.82 -30.98 3.45
C ALA A 34 -19.44 -30.46 3.00
N GLY A 35 -19.39 -29.87 1.80
CA GLY A 35 -18.30 -29.02 1.37
C GLY A 35 -18.27 -27.82 2.29
N ALA A 36 -17.48 -27.90 3.36
CA ALA A 36 -17.22 -26.78 4.24
C ALA A 36 -16.52 -25.69 3.43
N ILE A 37 -17.32 -24.76 2.88
CA ILE A 37 -16.81 -23.56 2.25
C ILE A 37 -16.14 -22.75 3.35
N SER A 38 -14.82 -22.90 3.46
CA SER A 38 -14.01 -22.04 4.32
C SER A 38 -14.01 -20.65 3.70
N LEU A 39 -15.05 -19.88 4.04
CA LEU A 39 -15.18 -18.48 3.70
C LEU A 39 -14.07 -17.72 4.41
N LYS A 40 -12.87 -17.71 3.80
CA LYS A 40 -11.85 -16.72 4.12
C LYS A 40 -12.55 -15.36 4.04
N PRO A 41 -12.56 -14.56 5.13
CA PRO A 41 -13.22 -13.26 5.12
C PRO A 41 -12.75 -12.47 3.90
N ALA A 42 -13.70 -11.88 3.17
CA ALA A 42 -13.36 -10.95 2.10
C ALA A 42 -12.44 -9.87 2.69
N PRO A 43 -11.33 -9.49 2.02
CA PRO A 43 -10.47 -8.44 2.52
C PRO A 43 -11.31 -7.20 2.84
N ALA A 44 -11.12 -6.64 4.04
CA ALA A 44 -11.81 -5.42 4.43
C ALA A 44 -11.56 -4.35 3.34
N PRO A 45 -12.57 -3.55 2.95
CA PRO A 45 -12.42 -2.57 1.90
C PRO A 45 -11.29 -1.59 2.27
N ALA A 46 -10.38 -1.35 1.32
CA ALA A 46 -9.24 -0.48 1.54
C ALA A 46 -9.70 0.92 1.97
N LEU A 47 -9.06 1.48 3.00
CA LEU A 47 -9.29 2.85 3.45
C LEU A 47 -8.76 3.82 2.40
N ASN A 48 -9.65 4.31 1.55
CA ASN A 48 -9.31 5.17 0.43
C ASN A 48 -9.54 6.66 0.78
N LEU A 49 -8.47 7.35 1.13
CA LEU A 49 -8.42 8.76 1.52
C LEU A 49 -8.03 9.70 0.37
N ARG A 50 -7.88 9.20 -0.87
CA ARG A 50 -7.31 9.95 -2.01
C ARG A 50 -7.98 11.29 -2.31
N ALA A 51 -9.31 11.36 -2.13
CA ALA A 51 -10.11 12.57 -2.34
C ALA A 51 -10.36 13.38 -1.06
N SER A 52 -10.04 12.82 0.12
CA SER A 52 -10.40 13.34 1.43
C SER A 52 -9.19 13.52 2.35
N SER A 53 -7.99 13.67 1.77
CA SER A 53 -6.75 13.93 2.49
C SER A 53 -5.87 14.92 1.74
N GLN A 54 -5.06 15.65 2.49
CA GLN A 54 -4.11 16.64 1.99
C GLN A 54 -2.86 16.62 2.86
N TRP A 55 -1.74 17.07 2.29
CA TRP A 55 -0.53 17.36 3.07
C TRP A 55 -0.64 18.75 3.69
N VAL A 56 -0.06 18.93 4.87
CA VAL A 56 0.08 20.21 5.56
C VAL A 56 1.43 20.25 6.28
N ALA A 57 2.21 21.30 6.05
CA ALA A 57 3.36 21.68 6.84
C ALA A 57 2.99 22.77 7.86
N ASP A 58 3.55 22.66 9.07
CA ASP A 58 3.35 23.59 10.19
C ASP A 58 4.73 23.89 10.81
N GLU A 59 5.09 25.18 10.83
CA GLU A 59 6.44 25.67 11.17
C GLU A 59 6.84 25.39 12.61
N ARG A 60 5.88 25.43 13.56
CA ARG A 60 6.03 25.16 15.00
C ARG A 60 7.31 25.69 15.65
N LEU A 61 7.17 26.83 16.32
CA LEU A 61 8.22 27.43 17.13
C LEU A 61 8.64 26.52 18.32
N LEU A 62 9.93 26.60 18.67
CA LEU A 62 10.53 25.88 19.80
C LEU A 62 9.75 26.10 21.11
N PRO A 63 9.60 25.09 21.98
CA PRO A 63 10.23 23.77 21.93
C PRO A 63 9.53 22.75 21.01
N GLN A 64 8.47 23.15 20.29
CA GLN A 64 7.82 22.27 19.33
C GLN A 64 8.69 22.13 18.07
N ARG A 65 8.54 21.01 17.38
CA ARG A 65 9.27 20.71 16.14
C ARG A 65 8.39 20.97 14.93
N PRO A 66 8.94 21.48 13.80
CA PRO A 66 8.21 21.53 12.54
C PRO A 66 7.61 20.16 12.21
N ILE A 67 6.41 20.14 11.65
CA ILE A 67 5.69 18.92 11.29
C ILE A 67 5.12 19.01 9.87
N LEU A 68 5.30 17.94 9.12
CA LEU A 68 4.62 17.68 7.85
C LEU A 68 3.70 16.47 8.07
N ALA A 69 2.42 16.57 7.76
CA ALA A 69 1.51 15.44 7.91
C ALA A 69 0.50 15.33 6.76
N LEU A 70 0.18 14.10 6.38
CA LEU A 70 -1.08 13.81 5.70
C LEU A 70 -2.21 13.91 6.73
N VAL A 71 -3.15 14.82 6.49
CA VAL A 71 -4.35 15.00 7.31
C VAL A 71 -5.60 14.72 6.49
N SER A 72 -6.68 14.30 7.13
CA SER A 72 -8.01 14.28 6.50
C SER A 72 -8.45 15.72 6.16
N SER A 73 -9.36 15.90 5.20
CA SER A 73 -10.00 17.19 4.95
C SER A 73 -10.64 17.75 6.23
N GLY A 74 -10.29 18.98 6.63
CA GLY A 74 -10.70 19.58 7.91
C GLY A 74 -9.96 19.06 9.15
N GLY A 75 -8.98 18.16 8.99
CA GLY A 75 -8.14 17.62 10.06
C GLY A 75 -6.98 18.55 10.45
N SER A 76 -6.17 18.09 11.41
CA SER A 76 -5.01 18.83 11.95
C SER A 76 -3.77 17.94 11.92
N VAL A 77 -2.59 18.55 11.76
CA VAL A 77 -1.29 17.87 11.86
C VAL A 77 -1.07 17.17 13.21
N ASN A 78 -1.84 17.52 14.25
CA ASN A 78 -1.86 16.84 15.56
C ASN A 78 -2.61 15.49 15.55
N ALA A 79 -3.25 15.13 14.43
CA ALA A 79 -3.91 13.84 14.22
C ALA A 79 -3.70 13.39 12.75
N PRO A 80 -2.49 12.95 12.38
CA PRO A 80 -2.19 12.47 11.04
C PRO A 80 -3.10 11.32 10.62
N ALA A 81 -3.57 11.33 9.38
CA ALA A 81 -4.45 10.30 8.84
C ALA A 81 -3.70 9.03 8.41
N GLY A 82 -2.38 9.14 8.20
CA GLY A 82 -1.49 8.08 7.74
C GLY A 82 -0.01 8.35 8.02
N LEU A 83 0.67 9.11 7.17
CA LEU A 83 2.08 9.44 7.30
C LEU A 83 2.29 10.86 7.83
N SER A 84 3.21 11.02 8.78
CA SER A 84 3.76 12.31 9.18
C SER A 84 5.28 12.27 9.28
N ALA A 85 5.90 13.45 9.32
CA ALA A 85 7.32 13.64 9.55
C ALA A 85 7.52 14.86 10.46
N THR A 86 8.49 14.77 11.37
CA THR A 86 8.92 15.89 12.23
C THR A 86 10.40 16.14 12.07
N CYS A 87 10.84 17.37 12.32
CA CYS A 87 12.22 17.78 12.12
C CYS A 87 12.90 18.18 13.42
N SER A 88 14.13 17.72 13.64
CA SER A 88 15.02 18.27 14.65
C SER A 88 15.59 19.60 14.15
N ALA A 89 15.20 20.73 14.74
CA ALA A 89 15.73 22.04 14.38
C ALA A 89 17.26 22.14 14.62
N ASP A 90 17.78 21.41 15.61
CA ASP A 90 19.20 21.45 15.98
C ASP A 90 20.10 20.65 15.03
N THR A 91 19.55 19.66 14.31
CA THR A 91 20.34 18.69 13.53
C THR A 91 19.84 18.46 12.10
N GLY A 92 18.71 19.05 11.70
CA GLY A 92 18.04 18.79 10.41
C GLY A 92 17.53 17.35 10.25
N ALA A 93 17.60 16.51 11.28
CA ALA A 93 17.19 15.11 11.20
C ALA A 93 15.66 14.99 11.11
N ILE A 94 15.17 14.30 10.08
CA ILE A 94 13.74 14.08 9.84
C ILE A 94 13.34 12.67 10.32
N THR A 95 12.38 12.63 11.24
CA THR A 95 11.78 11.39 11.74
C THR A 95 10.37 11.25 11.19
N ALA A 96 10.13 10.21 10.40
CA ALA A 96 8.85 9.88 9.82
C ALA A 96 8.10 8.84 10.68
N ARG A 97 6.77 8.93 10.67
CA ARG A 97 5.83 8.07 11.41
C ARG A 97 4.72 7.61 10.48
N LEU A 98 4.71 6.32 10.13
CA LEU A 98 3.66 5.69 9.34
C LEU A 98 2.64 5.04 10.28
N GLY A 99 1.46 5.63 10.42
CA GLY A 99 0.39 5.15 11.29
C GLY A 99 -0.41 3.96 10.73
N ARG A 100 -1.43 3.55 11.48
CA ARG A 100 -2.28 2.37 11.21
C ARG A 100 -1.50 1.06 11.12
N GLN A 101 -0.49 0.91 11.97
CA GLN A 101 0.30 -0.32 12.05
C GLN A 101 -0.25 -1.24 13.15
N PRO A 102 -0.04 -2.56 13.07
CA PRO A 102 -0.63 -3.51 14.01
C PRO A 102 -0.19 -3.23 15.47
N ALA A 103 -1.17 -3.12 16.36
CA ALA A 103 -0.96 -2.67 17.75
C ALA A 103 -0.13 -3.66 18.59
N ASP A 104 -0.13 -4.93 18.22
CA ASP A 104 0.66 -6.02 18.80
C ASP A 104 2.17 -5.88 18.53
N ARG A 105 2.57 -5.05 17.57
CA ARG A 105 3.98 -4.84 17.22
C ARG A 105 4.70 -3.78 18.04
N LYS A 106 4.00 -3.02 18.90
CA LYS A 106 4.61 -1.93 19.70
C LYS A 106 5.87 -2.41 20.44
N GLY A 107 6.95 -1.64 20.31
CA GLY A 107 8.26 -1.94 20.86
C GLY A 107 9.15 -2.82 19.97
N GLN A 108 8.64 -3.47 18.93
CA GLN A 108 9.44 -4.28 17.98
C GLN A 108 10.14 -3.39 16.94
N SER A 109 11.23 -3.87 16.36
CA SER A 109 11.87 -3.28 15.17
C SER A 109 11.52 -4.06 13.90
N ALA A 110 11.57 -3.41 12.74
CA ALA A 110 11.42 -4.06 11.44
C ALA A 110 12.10 -3.25 10.33
N THR A 111 12.28 -3.89 9.17
CA THR A 111 12.77 -3.24 7.95
C THR A 111 11.66 -3.26 6.91
N TYR A 112 11.07 -2.10 6.64
CA TYR A 112 10.08 -1.92 5.58
C TYR A 112 10.78 -1.62 4.26
N GLN A 113 10.06 -1.76 3.14
CA GLN A 113 10.50 -1.27 1.84
C GLN A 113 9.62 -0.10 1.39
N MET A 114 10.24 0.98 0.93
CA MET A 114 9.57 2.09 0.28
C MET A 114 9.88 2.07 -1.22
N ARG A 115 8.85 1.99 -2.06
CA ARG A 115 8.97 2.09 -3.51
C ARG A 115 8.64 3.51 -3.96
N VAL A 116 9.57 4.15 -4.67
CA VAL A 116 9.48 5.53 -5.16
C VAL A 116 10.09 5.58 -6.55
N MET A 117 9.34 6.03 -7.56
CA MET A 117 9.83 6.21 -8.95
C MET A 117 10.61 5.00 -9.51
N GLY A 118 10.12 3.77 -9.26
CA GLY A 118 10.76 2.52 -9.68
C GLY A 118 11.97 2.06 -8.84
N LYS A 119 12.50 2.91 -7.96
CA LYS A 119 13.48 2.52 -6.93
C LYS A 119 12.78 1.85 -5.76
N THR A 120 13.47 0.92 -5.11
CA THR A 120 13.06 0.35 -3.80
C THR A 120 14.15 0.65 -2.78
N ARG A 121 13.76 1.16 -1.61
CA ARG A 121 14.67 1.45 -0.49
C ARG A 121 14.23 0.72 0.77
N SER A 122 15.18 0.15 1.50
CA SER A 122 14.97 -0.36 2.86
C SER A 122 14.85 0.79 3.87
N LEU A 123 13.87 0.67 4.76
CA LEU A 123 13.61 1.59 5.87
C LEU A 123 13.66 0.81 7.18
N GLU A 124 14.76 0.95 7.91
CA GLU A 124 14.86 0.43 9.27
C GLU A 124 14.10 1.35 10.23
N GLY A 125 13.32 0.75 11.12
CA GLY A 125 12.47 1.49 12.04
C GLY A 125 11.92 0.65 13.18
N ARG A 126 11.16 1.31 14.05
CA ARG A 126 10.57 0.72 15.26
C ARG A 126 9.09 1.05 15.35
N PHE A 127 8.29 0.10 15.84
CA PHE A 127 6.89 0.35 16.16
C PHE A 127 6.77 1.05 17.51
N GLU A 128 6.13 2.21 17.52
CA GLU A 128 5.79 2.98 18.72
C GLU A 128 4.28 2.99 18.94
N ALA A 129 3.85 3.37 20.15
CA ALA A 129 2.43 3.63 20.41
C ALA A 129 2.00 4.93 19.71
N ALA A 130 0.93 4.89 18.92
CA ALA A 130 0.32 6.10 18.38
C ALA A 130 -0.19 6.98 19.53
N ALA A 131 0.07 8.29 19.48
CA ALA A 131 -0.27 9.20 20.58
C ALA A 131 -1.79 9.35 20.85
N ARG A 132 -2.64 8.96 19.89
CA ARG A 132 -4.10 9.16 19.92
C ARG A 132 -4.93 8.01 19.36
N ALA A 133 -4.31 6.85 19.08
CA ALA A 133 -4.99 5.70 18.49
C ALA A 133 -4.62 4.40 19.21
N SER A 134 -5.48 3.38 19.10
CA SER A 134 -5.19 2.00 19.51
C SER A 134 -3.96 1.42 18.83
N ASP A 135 -3.69 1.90 17.61
CA ASP A 135 -2.74 1.32 16.66
C ASP A 135 -1.28 1.64 17.04
N ALA A 136 -0.35 1.06 16.28
CA ALA A 136 1.05 1.45 16.30
C ALA A 136 1.38 2.44 15.17
N GLU A 137 2.49 3.14 15.33
CA GLU A 137 3.17 3.89 14.27
C GLU A 137 4.51 3.21 13.99
N PHE A 138 4.85 2.98 12.72
CA PHE A 138 6.20 2.58 12.33
C PHE A 138 7.04 3.84 12.16
N VAL A 139 8.06 4.00 13.00
CA VAL A 139 8.90 5.19 13.13
C VAL A 139 10.26 4.92 12.53
N PHE A 140 10.67 5.75 11.58
CA PHE A 140 11.89 5.56 10.79
C PHE A 140 12.53 6.91 10.43
N SER A 141 13.82 6.87 10.06
CA SER A 141 14.53 8.07 9.60
C SER A 141 14.32 8.29 8.10
N LEU A 142 14.10 9.54 7.70
CA LEU A 142 13.98 9.97 6.32
C LEU A 142 15.05 11.06 6.05
N SER A 143 15.63 11.09 4.86
CA SER A 143 16.49 12.21 4.44
C SER A 143 15.69 13.26 3.67
N ALA A 144 16.21 14.50 3.66
CA ALA A 144 15.66 15.57 2.84
C ALA A 144 15.75 15.28 1.32
N ALA A 145 16.60 14.34 0.89
CA ALA A 145 16.64 13.88 -0.50
C ALA A 145 15.45 12.95 -0.80
N GLU A 146 15.20 11.95 0.05
CA GLU A 146 14.05 11.04 -0.10
C GLU A 146 12.71 11.76 -0.04
N LEU A 147 12.56 12.73 0.87
CA LEU A 147 11.32 13.51 0.96
C LEU A 147 11.05 14.28 -0.35
N ARG A 148 12.11 14.75 -1.03
CA ARG A 148 12.00 15.36 -2.37
C ARG A 148 11.72 14.33 -3.46
N GLU A 149 12.30 13.13 -3.41
CA GLU A 149 11.96 12.03 -4.33
C GLU A 149 10.48 11.61 -4.19
N MET A 150 9.99 11.45 -2.96
CA MET A 150 8.57 11.19 -2.66
C MET A 150 7.68 12.33 -3.17
N ALA A 151 8.08 13.57 -2.96
CA ALA A 151 7.37 14.75 -3.44
C ALA A 151 7.29 14.82 -4.97
N GLY A 152 8.32 14.33 -5.68
CA GLY A 152 8.34 14.24 -7.16
C GLY A 152 7.66 13.00 -7.75
N ALA A 153 7.30 11.99 -6.95
CA ALA A 153 6.81 10.71 -7.44
C ALA A 153 5.32 10.71 -7.84
N GLU A 154 4.95 9.89 -8.83
CA GLU A 154 3.54 9.60 -9.13
C GLU A 154 2.89 8.66 -8.10
N SER A 155 3.69 7.76 -7.52
CA SER A 155 3.27 6.88 -6.43
C SER A 155 4.40 6.59 -5.46
N VAL A 156 4.07 6.50 -4.18
CA VAL A 156 4.92 5.98 -3.11
C VAL A 156 4.21 4.82 -2.44
N ILE A 157 4.84 3.64 -2.35
CA ILE A 157 4.25 2.46 -1.72
C ILE A 157 5.15 1.97 -0.58
N PHE A 158 4.58 1.84 0.61
CA PHE A 158 5.23 1.23 1.76
C PHE A 158 4.81 -0.24 1.85
N ILE A 159 5.81 -1.11 1.96
CA ILE A 159 5.69 -2.56 2.01
C ILE A 159 6.31 -3.02 3.32
N THR A 160 5.61 -3.89 4.02
CA THR A 160 6.05 -4.43 5.31
C THR A 160 7.24 -5.37 5.16
N ASP A 161 7.87 -5.70 6.29
CA ASP A 161 8.86 -6.77 6.44
C ASP A 161 8.35 -8.16 6.02
N LYS A 162 7.03 -8.34 5.85
CA LYS A 162 6.39 -9.56 5.34
C LYS A 162 6.16 -9.55 3.82
N GLY A 163 6.45 -8.45 3.13
CA GLY A 163 6.22 -8.27 1.69
C GLY A 163 4.84 -7.72 1.31
N ASP A 164 3.94 -7.55 2.27
CA ASP A 164 2.60 -6.98 2.03
C ASP A 164 2.62 -5.44 1.99
N PRO A 165 1.97 -4.78 1.01
CA PRO A 165 1.75 -3.34 1.03
C PRO A 165 0.92 -2.90 2.25
N THR A 166 1.36 -1.87 2.98
CA THR A 166 0.62 -1.29 4.13
C THR A 166 0.02 0.07 3.79
N TRP A 167 0.69 0.86 2.94
CA TRP A 167 0.20 2.16 2.46
C TRP A 167 0.60 2.40 1.01
N ALA A 168 -0.30 2.99 0.23
CA ALA A 168 0.00 3.57 -1.07
C ALA A 168 -0.41 5.05 -1.12
N PHE A 169 0.48 5.92 -1.55
CA PHE A 169 0.21 7.32 -1.82
C PHE A 169 0.31 7.53 -3.33
N VAL A 170 -0.66 8.21 -3.95
CA VAL A 170 -0.69 8.45 -5.40
C VAL A 170 -1.00 9.90 -5.73
N ARG A 171 -0.42 10.42 -6.82
CA ARG A 171 -0.66 11.78 -7.31
C ARG A 171 -1.99 11.88 -8.05
N ASP A 172 -2.18 11.03 -9.07
CA ASP A 172 -3.46 10.90 -9.76
C ASP A 172 -4.39 9.97 -8.96
N PRO A 173 -5.58 10.42 -8.51
CA PRO A 173 -6.54 9.58 -7.81
C PRO A 173 -7.04 8.38 -8.65
N SER A 174 -6.97 8.44 -9.98
CA SER A 174 -7.35 7.36 -10.90
C SER A 174 -6.39 6.15 -10.87
N THR A 175 -5.16 6.35 -10.39
CA THR A 175 -4.10 5.34 -10.36
C THR A 175 -4.55 4.08 -9.61
N GLN A 176 -4.53 2.92 -10.27
CA GLN A 176 -4.86 1.65 -9.63
C GLN A 176 -3.67 1.16 -8.80
N VAL A 177 -3.88 0.96 -7.50
CA VAL A 177 -2.91 0.43 -6.54
C VAL A 177 -3.59 -0.54 -5.59
N SER A 178 -2.89 -1.60 -5.20
CA SER A 178 -3.35 -2.57 -4.20
C SER A 178 -2.66 -2.30 -2.86
N SER A 179 -3.41 -1.79 -1.89
CA SER A 179 -2.94 -1.52 -0.52
C SER A 179 -4.17 -1.34 0.40
N PRO A 180 -4.12 -1.76 1.67
CA PRO A 180 -5.23 -1.58 2.62
C PRO A 180 -5.47 -0.10 2.98
N HIS A 181 -4.49 0.78 2.77
CA HIS A 181 -4.63 2.22 2.98
C HIS A 181 -4.11 2.98 1.76
N ILE A 182 -4.92 3.90 1.22
CA ILE A 182 -4.56 4.66 0.01
C ILE A 182 -4.82 6.16 0.23
N ALA A 183 -3.84 7.01 -0.07
CA ALA A 183 -3.92 8.46 0.14
C ALA A 183 -3.32 9.29 -1.01
N SER A 184 -3.43 10.62 -0.91
CA SER A 184 -2.95 11.54 -1.94
C SER A 184 -1.46 11.92 -1.77
N LEU A 185 -0.77 12.12 -2.88
CA LEU A 185 0.49 12.90 -2.98
C LEU A 185 0.25 14.34 -3.43
N LYS A 186 -1.01 14.75 -3.68
CA LYS A 186 -1.34 16.13 -4.05
C LYS A 186 -0.91 17.09 -2.93
N ALA A 187 -0.42 18.27 -3.33
CA ALA A 187 0.20 19.29 -2.47
C ALA A 187 1.53 18.91 -1.79
N LEU A 188 1.92 17.62 -1.69
CA LEU A 188 3.21 17.22 -1.09
C LEU A 188 4.44 18.01 -1.64
N PRO A 189 4.55 18.37 -2.94
CA PRO A 189 5.66 19.23 -3.40
C PRO A 189 5.81 20.55 -2.66
N ALA A 190 4.71 21.28 -2.45
CA ALA A 190 4.72 22.57 -1.79
C ALA A 190 4.96 22.42 -0.29
N GLU A 191 4.24 21.49 0.34
CA GLU A 191 4.30 21.25 1.79
C GLU A 191 5.66 20.66 2.21
N ALA A 192 6.23 19.74 1.44
CA ALA A 192 7.58 19.24 1.67
C ALA A 192 8.63 20.35 1.50
N SER A 193 8.47 21.26 0.55
CA SER A 193 9.36 22.41 0.40
C SER A 193 9.27 23.38 1.58
N ALA A 194 8.06 23.67 2.08
CA ALA A 194 7.85 24.50 3.25
C ALA A 194 8.44 23.85 4.52
N PHE A 195 8.12 22.58 4.76
CA PHE A 195 8.68 21.79 5.86
C PHE A 195 10.21 21.72 5.82
N LEU A 196 10.82 21.53 4.66
CA LEU A 196 12.28 21.53 4.52
C LEU A 196 12.91 22.92 4.71
N GLY A 197 12.15 23.99 4.50
CA GLY A 197 12.54 25.35 4.90
C GLY A 197 12.53 25.52 6.43
N PHE A 198 11.49 25.02 7.11
CA PHE A 198 11.39 25.02 8.57
C PHE A 198 12.43 24.11 9.25
N CYS A 199 12.82 23.02 8.59
CA CYS A 199 13.88 22.09 9.02
C CYS A 199 15.30 22.68 9.06
N ASN A 200 15.52 23.88 8.50
CA ASN A 200 16.87 24.39 8.33
C ASN A 200 17.47 24.78 9.70
N PRO A 201 18.57 24.15 10.15
CA PRO A 201 19.23 24.56 11.39
C PRO A 201 19.70 26.02 11.27
N LYS A 202 19.47 26.80 12.33
CA LYS A 202 19.84 28.21 12.43
C LYS A 202 21.15 28.40 13.19
#